data_AF-A0AAN5PJS4-F1
#
_entry.id   AF-A0AAN5PJS4-F1
#
_cell.length_a   1.000
_cell.length_b   1.000
_cell.length_c   1.000
_cell.angle_alpha   90.00
_cell.angle_beta   90.00
_cell.angle_gamma   90.00
#
_symmetry.space_group_name_H-M   'P 1'
#
loop_
_entity.id
_entity.type
_entity.pdbx_description
1 polymer ?
#
loop_
_entity_poly.entity_id
_entity_poly.type
_entity_poly.pdbx_seq_one_letter_code
_entity_poly.pdbx_strand_id
1 'polypeptide(L)'
;NHYDYVIIGQVWENYVSAHIINQRGDDYSAELTKKRLADALDRALGVIISSGAKPVLIESTALTHGNLHQCFFKHIKLRQSYNSEECRFTLTSSDNETWLNQLFDNLRRKYPQLIIIDPKQVQCRDNVCYSDLNGIPVYRDEGHITDYASYQLGYLYLREFENPLI
;
A
#
# COMPACT_ATOMS: atom_id res chain seq x y z
N ASN A 1 20.29 19.71 6.49
CA ASN A 1 19.20 18.72 6.58
C ASN A 1 17.89 19.47 6.76
N HIS A 2 16.96 19.31 5.82
CA HIS A 2 15.72 20.11 5.77
C HIS A 2 14.47 19.34 6.24
N TYR A 3 14.49 18.01 6.18
CA TYR A 3 13.35 17.16 6.51
C TYR A 3 13.74 16.12 7.55
N ASP A 4 12.86 15.88 8.53
CA ASP A 4 13.02 14.81 9.53
C ASP A 4 12.63 13.44 8.96
N TYR A 5 11.67 13.42 8.03
CA TYR A 5 11.13 12.21 7.42
C TYR A 5 11.05 12.35 5.90
N VAL A 6 11.23 11.23 5.19
CA VAL A 6 10.89 11.12 3.76
C VAL A 6 9.97 9.91 3.59
N ILE A 7 8.76 10.17 3.11
CA ILE A 7 7.70 9.16 2.99
C ILE A 7 7.56 8.73 1.54
N ILE A 8 7.55 7.42 1.31
CA ILE A 8 7.31 6.80 0.00
C ILE A 8 6.08 5.91 0.11
N GLY A 9 5.00 6.31 -0.55
CA GLY A 9 3.79 5.49 -0.72
C GLY A 9 3.57 5.21 -2.21
N GLN A 10 3.26 3.95 -2.54
CA GLN A 10 3.08 3.47 -3.91
C GLN A 10 2.02 2.36 -3.95
N VAL A 11 1.53 2.02 -5.14
CA VAL A 11 0.87 0.73 -5.39
C VAL A 11 1.97 -0.28 -5.74
N TRP A 12 2.58 -0.87 -4.72
CA TRP A 12 3.85 -1.59 -4.85
C TRP A 12 3.77 -2.80 -5.79
N GLU A 13 2.68 -3.55 -5.77
CA GLU A 13 2.51 -4.75 -6.59
C GLU A 13 2.61 -4.42 -8.09
N ASN A 14 2.12 -3.25 -8.51
CA ASN A 14 2.18 -2.81 -9.90
C ASN A 14 3.62 -2.67 -10.40
N TYR A 15 4.54 -2.25 -9.53
CA TYR A 15 5.96 -2.11 -9.87
C TYR A 15 6.67 -3.46 -9.96
N VAL A 16 6.19 -4.48 -9.24
CA VAL A 16 6.74 -5.85 -9.33
C VAL A 16 6.35 -6.51 -10.64
N SER A 17 5.12 -6.29 -11.10
CA SER A 17 4.63 -6.78 -12.39
C SER A 17 5.01 -5.90 -13.59
N ALA A 18 5.66 -4.76 -13.34
CA ALA A 18 6.02 -3.82 -14.40
C ALA A 18 7.22 -4.31 -15.23
N HIS A 19 7.33 -3.77 -16.44
CA HIS A 19 8.50 -3.98 -17.31
C HIS A 19 9.60 -2.97 -17.00
N ILE A 20 10.08 -2.97 -15.75
CA ILE A 20 11.06 -1.99 -15.27
C ILE A 20 12.39 -2.18 -16.01
N ILE A 21 12.79 -1.14 -16.73
CA ILE A 21 14.11 -1.00 -17.36
C ILE A 21 14.77 0.29 -16.83
N ASN A 22 16.09 0.31 -16.73
CA ASN A 22 16.83 1.52 -16.34
C ASN A 22 17.30 2.31 -17.57
N GLN A 23 17.57 1.61 -18.67
CA GLN A 23 18.07 2.19 -19.92
C GLN A 23 17.35 1.59 -21.12
N ARG A 24 17.34 2.35 -22.23
CA ARG A 24 16.76 1.87 -23.48
C ARG A 24 17.59 0.68 -23.98
N GLY A 25 16.91 -0.44 -24.24
CA GLY A 25 17.54 -1.67 -24.73
C GLY A 25 17.92 -2.67 -23.64
N ASP A 26 17.65 -2.36 -22.37
CA ASP A 26 17.76 -3.33 -21.29
C ASP A 26 16.89 -4.57 -21.53
N ASP A 27 17.45 -5.75 -21.24
CA ASP A 27 16.67 -6.99 -21.21
C ASP A 27 15.53 -6.90 -20.19
N TYR A 28 14.45 -7.59 -20.49
CA TYR A 28 13.26 -7.66 -19.65
C TYR A 28 13.01 -9.08 -19.16
N SER A 29 12.84 -9.20 -17.84
CA SER A 29 12.26 -10.38 -17.17
C SER A 29 11.68 -9.97 -15.82
N ALA A 30 10.80 -10.80 -15.24
CA ALA A 30 10.24 -10.56 -13.92
C ALA A 30 11.33 -10.52 -12.83
N GLU A 31 12.34 -11.37 -12.95
CA GLU A 31 13.51 -11.43 -12.07
C GLU A 31 14.33 -10.13 -12.16
N LEU A 32 14.54 -9.62 -13.38
CA LEU A 32 15.23 -8.35 -13.59
C LEU A 32 14.44 -7.17 -13.02
N THR A 33 13.12 -7.13 -13.19
CA THR A 33 12.25 -6.12 -12.56
C THR A 33 12.40 -6.16 -11.04
N LYS A 34 12.23 -7.33 -10.42
CA LYS A 34 12.37 -7.53 -8.97
C LYS A 34 13.74 -7.07 -8.47
N LYS A 35 14.81 -7.43 -9.17
CA LYS A 35 16.18 -7.01 -8.84
C LYS A 35 16.34 -5.49 -8.96
N ARG A 36 15.90 -4.89 -10.05
CA ARG A 36 16.00 -3.44 -10.30
C ARG A 36 15.23 -2.63 -9.25
N LEU A 37 14.04 -3.10 -8.89
CA LEU A 37 13.21 -2.50 -7.84
C LEU A 37 13.90 -2.57 -6.48
N ALA A 38 14.40 -3.74 -6.08
CA ALA A 38 15.14 -3.93 -4.83
C ALA A 38 16.39 -3.03 -4.77
N ASP A 39 17.21 -3.03 -5.83
CA ASP A 39 18.42 -2.22 -5.91
C ASP A 39 18.10 -0.71 -5.88
N ALA A 40 17.01 -0.28 -6.53
CA ALA A 40 16.58 1.13 -6.54
C ALA A 40 16.06 1.58 -5.17
N LEU A 41 15.23 0.76 -4.52
CA LEU A 41 14.70 1.07 -3.20
C LEU A 41 15.81 1.12 -2.15
N ASP A 42 16.74 0.16 -2.17
CA ASP A 42 17.92 0.14 -1.30
C ASP A 42 18.74 1.44 -1.41
N ARG A 43 19.03 1.87 -2.65
CA ARG A 43 19.73 3.13 -2.90
C ARG A 43 18.93 4.34 -2.40
N ALA A 44 17.62 4.38 -2.66
CA ALA A 44 16.77 5.48 -2.22
C ALA A 44 16.78 5.63 -0.69
N LEU A 45 16.65 4.52 0.04
CA LEU A 45 16.74 4.51 1.51
C LEU A 45 18.11 4.99 1.98
N GLY A 46 19.20 4.56 1.34
CA GLY A 46 20.55 5.04 1.63
C GLY A 46 20.72 6.55 1.45
N VAL A 47 20.14 7.13 0.39
CA VAL A 47 20.16 8.59 0.14
C VAL A 47 19.36 9.35 1.19
N ILE A 48 18.19 8.85 1.58
CA ILE A 48 17.35 9.46 2.62
C ILE A 48 18.11 9.47 3.95
N ILE A 49 18.68 8.32 4.34
CA ILE A 49 19.42 8.19 5.60
C ILE A 49 20.67 9.06 5.61
N SER A 50 21.43 9.13 4.52
CA SER A 50 22.63 9.97 4.44
C SER A 50 22.33 11.47 4.51
N SER A 51 21.10 11.86 4.13
CA SER A 51 20.59 13.22 4.31
C SER A 51 20.17 13.53 5.77
N GLY A 52 20.25 12.56 6.67
CA GLY A 52 19.84 12.68 8.07
C GLY A 52 18.34 12.50 8.34
N ALA A 53 17.54 12.24 7.29
CA ALA A 53 16.12 11.97 7.44
C ALA A 53 15.84 10.49 7.73
N LYS A 54 14.71 10.20 8.37
CA LYS A 54 14.19 8.84 8.57
C LYS A 54 13.32 8.43 7.37
N PRO A 55 13.62 7.32 6.69
CA PRO A 55 12.77 6.83 5.61
C PRO A 55 11.51 6.15 6.16
N VAL A 56 10.38 6.41 5.52
CA VAL A 56 9.08 5.80 5.81
C VAL A 56 8.53 5.18 4.53
N LEU A 57 8.16 3.90 4.58
CA LEU A 57 7.40 3.25 3.53
C LEU A 57 5.95 3.09 3.98
N ILE A 58 5.02 3.49 3.13
CA ILE A 58 3.60 3.17 3.30
C ILE A 58 3.28 2.05 2.31
N GLU A 59 2.85 0.90 2.81
CA GLU A 59 2.45 -0.23 1.97
C GLU A 59 1.16 0.07 1.18
N SER A 60 0.87 -0.77 0.18
CA SER A 60 -0.38 -0.70 -0.57
C SER A 60 -1.57 -0.94 0.35
N THR A 61 -2.68 -0.22 0.12
CA THR A 61 -3.98 -0.59 0.69
C THR A 61 -4.43 -1.94 0.16
N ALA A 62 -5.28 -2.64 0.91
CA ALA A 62 -5.88 -3.89 0.44
C ALA A 62 -6.64 -3.65 -0.87
N LEU A 63 -6.48 -4.58 -1.80
CA LEU A 63 -7.18 -4.60 -3.08
C LEU A 63 -7.69 -6.03 -3.33
N THR A 64 -8.69 -6.14 -4.20
CA THR A 64 -9.20 -7.44 -4.67
C THR A 64 -9.32 -7.41 -6.20
N HIS A 65 -9.53 -8.57 -6.81
CA HIS A 65 -9.69 -8.69 -8.26
C HIS A 65 -11.01 -8.10 -8.79
N GLY A 66 -11.96 -7.78 -7.90
CA GLY A 66 -13.24 -7.16 -8.24
C GLY A 66 -13.24 -5.63 -8.11
N ASN A 67 -14.10 -4.96 -8.89
CA ASN A 67 -14.29 -3.51 -8.82
C ASN A 67 -15.15 -3.14 -7.60
N LEU A 68 -14.50 -2.85 -6.47
CA LEU A 68 -15.16 -2.53 -5.19
C LEU A 68 -15.97 -1.23 -5.27
N HIS A 69 -15.49 -0.25 -6.04
CA HIS A 69 -16.27 0.94 -6.38
C HIS A 69 -17.60 0.55 -7.05
N GLN A 70 -17.58 -0.35 -8.04
CA GLN A 70 -18.80 -0.82 -8.70
C GLN A 70 -19.73 -1.57 -7.74
N CYS A 71 -19.18 -2.39 -6.83
CA CYS A 71 -19.98 -3.07 -5.81
C CYS A 71 -20.76 -2.08 -4.94
N PHE A 72 -20.06 -1.07 -4.41
CA PHE A 72 -20.68 -0.03 -3.60
C PHE A 72 -21.75 0.75 -4.39
N PHE A 73 -21.38 1.29 -5.56
CA PHE A 73 -22.26 2.16 -6.34
C PHE A 73 -23.42 1.41 -7.03
N LYS A 74 -23.38 0.08 -7.13
CA LYS A 74 -24.52 -0.72 -7.60
C LYS A 74 -25.76 -0.45 -6.75
N HIS A 75 -25.64 -0.43 -5.42
CA HIS A 75 -26.76 -0.17 -4.51
C HIS A 75 -27.38 1.20 -4.75
N ILE A 76 -26.55 2.23 -4.89
CA ILE A 76 -26.98 3.61 -5.19
C ILE A 76 -27.71 3.67 -6.54
N LYS A 77 -27.11 3.10 -7.59
CA LYS A 77 -27.68 3.10 -8.95
C LYS A 77 -29.02 2.36 -9.01
N LEU A 78 -29.16 1.28 -8.25
CA LEU A 78 -30.38 0.49 -8.14
C LEU A 78 -31.38 1.03 -7.10
N ARG A 79 -31.05 2.13 -6.41
CA ARG A 79 -31.87 2.73 -5.33
C ARG A 79 -32.19 1.74 -4.20
N GLN A 80 -31.22 0.90 -3.88
CA GLN A 80 -31.28 -0.08 -2.80
C GLN A 80 -30.55 0.45 -1.57
N SER A 81 -30.98 0.03 -0.38
CA SER A 81 -30.21 0.26 0.85
C SER A 81 -28.83 -0.37 0.70
N TYR A 82 -27.79 0.36 1.09
CA TYR A 82 -26.42 -0.15 1.05
C TYR A 82 -26.25 -1.30 2.04
N ASN A 83 -25.68 -2.41 1.58
CA ASN A 83 -25.30 -3.55 2.40
C ASN A 83 -23.78 -3.75 2.36
N SER A 84 -23.10 -3.37 3.45
CA SER A 84 -21.63 -3.48 3.55
C SER A 84 -21.14 -4.92 3.38
N GLU A 85 -21.89 -5.90 3.86
CA GLU A 85 -21.54 -7.33 3.78
C GLU A 85 -21.32 -7.81 2.34
N GLU A 86 -22.09 -7.28 1.37
CA GLU A 86 -22.01 -7.68 -0.04
C GLU A 86 -20.73 -7.23 -0.74
N CYS A 87 -20.05 -6.23 -0.17
CA CYS A 87 -18.84 -5.65 -0.74
C CYS A 87 -17.61 -5.87 0.16
N ARG A 88 -17.69 -6.80 1.11
CA ARG A 88 -16.53 -7.30 1.85
C ARG A 88 -15.75 -8.29 1.01
N PHE A 89 -14.45 -8.38 1.27
CA PHE A 89 -13.58 -9.35 0.61
C PHE A 89 -12.54 -9.88 1.58
N THR A 90 -12.11 -11.12 1.36
CA THR A 90 -11.01 -11.72 2.11
C THR A 90 -9.69 -11.13 1.61
N LEU A 91 -8.84 -10.69 2.53
CA LEU A 91 -7.47 -10.31 2.21
C LEU A 91 -6.72 -11.53 1.69
N THR A 92 -6.21 -11.44 0.47
CA THR A 92 -5.41 -12.49 -0.16
C THR A 92 -4.08 -11.91 -0.58
N SER A 93 -2.98 -12.57 -0.22
CA SER A 93 -1.66 -12.15 -0.68
C SER A 93 -1.29 -12.81 -2.01
N SER A 94 -0.88 -11.99 -2.97
CA SER A 94 -0.30 -12.47 -4.22
C SER A 94 1.16 -12.89 -4.05
N ASP A 95 1.73 -13.61 -5.03
CA ASP A 95 3.17 -13.91 -5.05
C ASP A 95 4.04 -12.63 -5.07
N ASN A 96 3.54 -11.57 -5.72
CA ASN A 96 4.22 -10.29 -5.78
C ASN A 96 4.20 -9.58 -4.44
N GLU A 97 3.05 -9.59 -3.75
CA GLU A 97 2.93 -9.04 -2.39
C GLU A 97 3.79 -9.83 -1.40
N THR A 98 3.78 -11.16 -1.49
CA THR A 98 4.63 -12.03 -0.66
C THR A 98 6.11 -11.70 -0.84
N TRP A 99 6.54 -11.50 -2.09
CA TRP A 99 7.91 -11.09 -2.40
C TRP A 99 8.23 -9.67 -1.90
N LEU A 100 7.29 -8.72 -2.00
CA LEU A 100 7.45 -7.36 -1.46
C LEU A 100 7.60 -7.36 0.06
N ASN A 101 6.78 -8.12 0.77
CA ASN A 101 6.85 -8.25 2.22
C ASN A 101 8.22 -8.79 2.64
N GLN A 102 8.75 -9.78 1.92
CA GLN A 102 10.12 -10.28 2.16
C GLN A 102 11.18 -9.22 1.88
N LEU A 103 11.05 -8.43 0.80
CA LEU A 103 11.95 -7.32 0.50
C LEU A 103 11.92 -6.27 1.62
N PHE A 104 10.73 -5.86 2.07
CA PHE A 104 10.56 -4.89 3.14
C PHE A 104 11.14 -5.38 4.47
N ASP A 105 10.95 -6.65 4.82
CA ASP A 105 11.58 -7.27 5.99
C ASP A 105 13.11 -7.28 5.91
N ASN A 106 13.66 -7.58 4.73
CA ASN A 106 15.11 -7.51 4.49
C ASN A 106 15.63 -6.08 4.66
N LEU A 107 14.94 -5.09 4.10
CA LEU A 107 15.32 -3.68 4.19
C LEU A 107 15.20 -3.14 5.61
N ARG A 108 14.17 -3.53 6.36
CA ARG A 108 14.01 -3.17 7.78
C ARG A 108 15.14 -3.73 8.63
N ARG A 109 15.58 -4.97 8.37
CA ARG A 109 16.77 -5.56 9.03
C ARG A 109 18.06 -4.81 8.69
N LYS A 110 18.22 -4.36 7.44
CA LYS A 110 19.39 -3.60 6.98
C LYS A 110 19.40 -2.16 7.48
N TYR A 111 18.23 -1.53 7.58
CA TYR A 111 18.03 -0.14 7.98
C TYR A 111 17.08 -0.08 9.18
N PRO A 112 17.56 -0.25 10.42
CA PRO A 112 16.69 -0.30 11.61
C PRO A 112 15.86 0.96 11.86
N GLN A 113 16.23 2.10 11.27
CA GLN A 113 15.47 3.35 11.32
C GLN A 113 14.36 3.47 10.26
N LEU A 114 14.23 2.47 9.37
CA LEU A 114 13.15 2.39 8.38
C LEU A 114 11.83 2.14 9.10
N ILE A 115 10.88 3.03 8.89
CA ILE A 115 9.52 2.89 9.38
C ILE A 115 8.67 2.29 8.25
N ILE A 116 7.89 1.27 8.57
CA ILE A 116 6.94 0.64 7.63
C ILE A 116 5.55 0.80 8.22
N ILE A 117 4.65 1.41 7.46
CA ILE A 117 3.25 1.61 7.81
C ILE A 117 2.42 0.78 6.85
N ASP A 118 1.71 -0.22 7.38
CA ASP A 118 0.79 -1.03 6.61
C ASP A 118 -0.66 -0.59 6.88
N PRO A 119 -1.33 0.10 5.92
CA PRO A 119 -2.72 0.51 6.08
C PRO A 119 -3.69 -0.68 6.15
N LYS A 120 -3.29 -1.89 5.68
CA LYS A 120 -4.14 -3.09 5.73
C LYS A 120 -4.46 -3.50 7.18
N GLN A 121 -3.61 -3.15 8.14
CA GLN A 121 -3.82 -3.44 9.56
C GLN A 121 -5.10 -2.82 10.14
N VAL A 122 -5.51 -1.66 9.63
CA VAL A 122 -6.74 -0.97 10.06
C VAL A 122 -7.83 -0.95 8.99
N GLN A 123 -7.49 -1.31 7.75
CA GLN A 123 -8.46 -1.49 6.68
C GLN A 123 -9.16 -2.85 6.74
N CYS A 124 -8.47 -3.88 7.27
CA CYS A 124 -8.95 -5.25 7.32
C CYS A 124 -8.92 -5.77 8.75
N ARG A 125 -9.96 -6.49 9.15
CA ARG A 125 -10.07 -7.12 10.48
C ARG A 125 -10.34 -8.60 10.31
N ASP A 126 -9.57 -9.44 10.99
CA ASP A 126 -9.68 -10.91 10.91
C ASP A 126 -9.62 -11.43 9.45
N ASN A 127 -8.73 -10.85 8.63
CA ASN A 127 -8.59 -11.08 7.19
C ASN A 127 -9.80 -10.69 6.33
N VAL A 128 -10.78 -9.96 6.87
CA VAL A 128 -11.91 -9.42 6.12
C VAL A 128 -11.71 -7.92 5.95
N CYS A 129 -11.66 -7.48 4.69
CA CYS A 129 -11.50 -6.09 4.31
C CYS A 129 -12.85 -5.48 3.91
N TYR A 130 -12.98 -4.19 4.19
CA TYR A 130 -14.20 -3.43 3.95
C TYR A 130 -13.98 -2.47 2.77
N SER A 131 -15.01 -2.34 1.92
CA SER A 131 -15.01 -1.36 0.82
C SER A 131 -15.72 -0.05 1.17
N ASP A 132 -16.15 0.08 2.43
CA ASP A 132 -16.66 1.29 3.04
C ASP A 132 -16.08 1.50 4.44
N LEU A 133 -16.09 2.76 4.88
CA LEU A 133 -15.79 3.15 6.25
C LEU A 133 -16.95 4.01 6.75
N ASN A 134 -17.78 3.44 7.63
CA ASN A 134 -19.02 4.06 8.13
C ASN A 134 -20.02 4.38 7.00
N GLY A 135 -20.18 3.50 6.02
CA GLY A 135 -21.11 3.68 4.89
C GLY A 135 -20.61 4.65 3.81
N ILE A 136 -19.36 5.10 3.89
CA ILE A 136 -18.72 5.98 2.91
C ILE A 136 -17.66 5.17 2.13
N PRO A 137 -17.62 5.22 0.79
CA PRO A 137 -16.80 4.32 0.00
C PRO A 137 -15.31 4.54 0.22
N VAL A 138 -14.58 3.43 0.37
CA VAL A 138 -13.12 3.42 0.45
C VAL A 138 -12.51 3.79 -0.89
N TYR A 139 -13.05 3.26 -1.99
CA TYR A 139 -12.44 3.36 -3.32
C TYR A 139 -13.16 4.36 -4.21
N ARG A 140 -12.38 5.23 -4.84
CA ARG A 140 -12.81 6.14 -5.90
C ARG A 140 -12.99 5.41 -7.23
N ASP A 141 -12.13 4.42 -7.49
CA ASP A 141 -12.13 3.61 -8.71
C ASP A 141 -11.66 2.17 -8.41
N GLU A 142 -11.01 1.50 -9.38
CA GLU A 142 -10.55 0.11 -9.24
C GLU A 142 -9.38 -0.08 -8.28
N GLY A 143 -8.70 0.99 -7.85
CA GLY A 143 -7.61 0.85 -6.89
C GLY A 143 -7.28 2.10 -6.07
N HIS A 144 -7.67 3.30 -6.50
CA HIS A 144 -7.43 4.50 -5.71
C HIS A 144 -8.44 4.63 -4.58
N ILE A 145 -7.96 4.89 -3.37
CA ILE A 145 -8.82 5.25 -2.24
C ILE A 145 -9.30 6.70 -2.33
N THR A 146 -10.41 7.00 -1.67
CA THR A 146 -10.93 8.37 -1.52
C THR A 146 -10.13 9.16 -0.49
N ASP A 147 -10.16 10.49 -0.57
CA ASP A 147 -9.51 11.36 0.44
C ASP A 147 -10.08 11.10 1.85
N TYR A 148 -11.38 10.86 1.94
CA TYR A 148 -12.05 10.46 3.19
C TYR A 148 -11.43 9.18 3.73
N ALA A 149 -11.31 8.14 2.90
CA ALA A 149 -10.73 6.88 3.33
C ALA A 149 -9.26 7.01 3.74
N SER A 150 -8.47 7.79 2.99
CA SER A 150 -7.08 8.08 3.33
C SER A 150 -6.95 8.70 4.72
N TYR A 151 -7.77 9.72 5.01
CA TYR A 151 -7.80 10.36 6.33
C TYR A 151 -8.26 9.38 7.43
N GLN A 152 -9.34 8.63 7.19
CA GLN A 152 -9.90 7.71 8.18
C GLN A 152 -8.94 6.57 8.51
N LEU A 153 -8.25 5.99 7.52
CA LEU A 153 -7.26 4.95 7.75
C LEU A 153 -6.10 5.49 8.60
N GLY A 154 -5.60 6.69 8.32
CA GLY A 154 -4.59 7.33 9.16
C GLY A 154 -5.06 7.58 10.59
N TYR A 155 -6.30 8.05 10.76
CA TYR A 155 -6.91 8.27 12.07
C TYR A 155 -7.08 6.96 12.85
N LEU A 156 -7.61 5.90 12.21
CA LEU A 156 -7.78 4.58 12.82
C LEU A 156 -6.43 3.98 13.20
N TYR A 157 -5.42 4.10 12.34
CA TYR A 157 -4.06 3.65 12.63
C TYR A 157 -3.52 4.28 13.91
N LEU A 158 -3.63 5.61 14.06
CA LEU A 158 -3.17 6.31 15.26
C LEU A 158 -4.01 6.05 16.51
N ARG A 159 -5.20 5.46 16.38
CA ARG A 159 -6.02 5.03 17.52
C ARG A 159 -5.63 3.65 18.03
N GLU A 160 -5.18 2.78 17.13
CA GLU A 160 -4.84 1.39 17.44
C GLU A 160 -3.35 1.22 17.75
N PHE A 161 -2.50 2.04 17.12
CA PHE A 161 -1.06 1.99 17.22
C PHE A 161 -0.50 3.32 17.72
N GLU A 162 0.66 3.27 18.38
CA GLU A 162 1.42 4.48 18.67
C GLU A 162 1.82 5.18 17.37
N ASN A 163 1.94 6.51 17.42
CA ASN A 163 2.37 7.27 16.25
C ASN A 163 3.77 6.80 15.82
N PRO A 164 3.96 6.27 14.61
CA PRO A 164 5.27 5.73 14.21
C PRO A 164 6.30 6.83 13.91
N LEU A 165 5.89 8.11 13.92
CA LEU A 165 6.71 9.27 13.58
C LEU A 165 7.14 10.10 14.80
N ILE A 166 6.92 9.64 16.03
CA ILE A 166 7.41 10.28 17.26
C ILE A 166 8.64 9.59 17.84
#